data_AF-A0A944SK06-F1
#
_entry.id   AF-A0A944SK06-F1
#
_cell.length_a   1.000
_cell.length_b   1.000
_cell.length_c   1.000
_cell.angle_alpha   90.00
_cell.angle_beta   90.00
_cell.angle_gamma   90.00
#
_symmetry.space_group_name_H-M   'P 1'
#
loop_
_entity.id
_entity.type
_entity.pdbx_description
1 polymer ?
#
loop_
_entity_poly.entity_id
_entity_poly.type
_entity_poly.pdbx_seq_one_letter_code
_entity_poly.pdbx_strand_id
1 'polypeptide(L)'
;MKILDFAKARQVMLGMNSRNIEFLRPHNKKKAVYIADSKLLTKKHLEEADIPTAKVYTIIATKKDLDAVDFTKLPDSFVVKPNRGFGGEGILITYARDKNGEWINSNGDPVGLVRIKAHIQDILDGQFSLSNTPDVAYIEERLSNDPLFKAIAYKGVPDIRVVVYNMVPIMAMLRLPTKDSQGKANLHTGGIGLGIDIATGKTTHAIQYDKYITLPGDKKVIEGFKIPNWDDILELSIRAQKASKLGYLGVDIVLAKDKGPVVLEVNARPGLSIQIANRAGLKDRLRRVRGLEVEDASQGIRISKELFAEHQPKKKEEKEEKQVLKTIETVYVYDVKEEDRIKVEARVDSGAQSSSLDVDIVKKLGYDHVLEVIENNKGLQTKMKKLEARKLEKRLRKKLTKFKDIKDVQAVHSASGSTVRVLIPLTIKIKNKKLKVHAAVIDRSHMKYPMIIGRTNLKGFLIDPEDEKESSAKAAK
;
A
#
# COMPACT_ATOMS: atom_id res chain seq x y z
N MET A 1 30.39 7.31 3.47
CA MET A 1 29.44 6.87 2.42
C MET A 1 30.26 6.42 1.21
N LYS A 2 30.24 5.13 0.86
CA LYS A 2 31.27 4.53 -0.03
C LYS A 2 30.94 4.79 -1.52
N ILE A 3 31.96 4.95 -2.36
CA ILE A 3 31.85 5.21 -3.82
C ILE A 3 30.91 4.22 -4.55
N LEU A 4 30.85 2.96 -4.08
CA LEU A 4 29.91 1.95 -4.60
C LEU A 4 28.43 2.31 -4.38
N ASP A 5 28.09 2.98 -3.27
CA ASP A 5 26.71 3.38 -2.98
C ASP A 5 26.25 4.49 -3.94
N PHE A 6 27.16 5.39 -4.31
CA PHE A 6 26.92 6.42 -5.33
C PHE A 6 26.76 5.82 -6.74
N ALA A 7 27.57 4.82 -7.09
CA ALA A 7 27.46 4.13 -8.37
C ALA A 7 26.12 3.38 -8.51
N LYS A 8 25.68 2.70 -7.45
CA LYS A 8 24.34 2.07 -7.39
C LYS A 8 23.22 3.11 -7.43
N ALA A 9 23.29 4.18 -6.64
CA ALA A 9 22.27 5.23 -6.66
C ALA A 9 22.12 5.90 -8.04
N ARG A 10 23.23 6.12 -8.76
CA ARG A 10 23.24 6.63 -10.14
C ARG A 10 22.52 5.72 -11.15
N GLN A 11 22.50 4.41 -10.92
CA GLN A 11 21.81 3.47 -11.80
C GLN A 11 20.29 3.55 -11.62
N VAL A 12 19.83 3.73 -10.37
CA VAL A 12 18.40 3.69 -10.01
C VAL A 12 17.72 5.06 -10.11
N MET A 13 18.44 6.15 -9.83
CA MET A 13 17.88 7.51 -9.85
C MET A 13 17.76 8.05 -11.27
N LEU A 14 16.62 8.67 -11.56
CA LEU A 14 16.37 9.37 -12.81
C LEU A 14 16.80 10.83 -12.67
N GLY A 15 17.70 11.28 -13.55
CA GLY A 15 18.03 12.70 -13.73
C GLY A 15 17.19 13.35 -14.84
N MET A 16 17.10 14.68 -14.85
CA MET A 16 16.26 15.42 -15.83
C MET A 16 16.63 15.13 -17.29
N ASN A 17 17.92 15.03 -17.61
CA ASN A 17 18.38 14.72 -18.97
C ASN A 17 17.97 13.30 -19.39
N SER A 18 18.18 12.32 -18.52
CA SER A 18 17.78 10.92 -18.75
C SER A 18 16.25 10.80 -18.87
N ARG A 19 15.46 11.49 -18.03
CA ARG A 19 14.00 11.59 -18.18
C ARG A 19 13.61 12.10 -19.57
N ASN A 20 14.22 13.21 -19.99
CA ASN A 20 13.87 13.86 -21.24
C ASN A 20 14.24 13.00 -22.47
N ILE A 21 15.42 12.36 -22.46
CA ILE A 21 15.95 11.58 -23.58
C ILE A 21 15.35 10.16 -23.63
N GLU A 22 15.29 9.45 -22.51
CA GLU A 22 14.88 8.04 -22.47
C GLU A 22 13.36 7.85 -22.44
N PHE A 23 12.60 8.76 -21.82
CA PHE A 23 11.17 8.55 -21.54
C PHE A 23 10.25 9.61 -22.15
N LEU A 24 10.65 10.88 -22.16
CA LEU A 24 9.78 11.94 -22.68
C LEU A 24 9.82 12.00 -24.20
N ARG A 25 10.97 12.29 -24.82
CA ARG A 25 11.08 12.48 -26.28
C ARG A 25 10.60 11.28 -27.10
N PRO A 26 10.89 10.02 -26.73
CA PRO A 26 10.44 8.87 -27.52
C PRO A 26 8.94 8.59 -27.41
N HIS A 27 8.31 8.98 -26.30
CA HIS A 27 6.94 8.55 -25.97
C HIS A 27 5.91 9.70 -25.92
N ASN A 28 6.35 10.96 -25.90
CA ASN A 28 5.48 12.13 -25.93
C ASN A 28 5.64 12.89 -27.25
N LYS A 29 4.69 12.71 -28.17
CA LYS A 29 4.64 13.45 -29.43
C LYS A 29 4.53 14.96 -29.15
N LYS A 30 5.19 15.79 -29.96
CA LYS A 30 5.19 17.27 -29.81
C LYS A 30 3.77 17.86 -29.65
N LYS A 31 2.80 17.35 -30.42
CA LYS A 31 1.39 17.77 -30.33
C LYS A 31 0.76 17.47 -28.97
N ALA A 32 1.02 16.29 -28.40
CA ALA A 32 0.50 15.92 -27.07
C ALA A 32 1.13 16.78 -25.97
N VAL A 33 2.43 17.06 -26.07
CA VAL A 33 3.12 17.97 -25.15
C VAL A 33 2.54 19.39 -25.24
N TYR A 34 2.28 19.89 -26.44
CA TYR A 34 1.65 21.20 -26.65
C TYR A 34 0.26 21.29 -26.00
N ILE A 35 -0.56 20.22 -26.10
CA ILE A 35 -1.86 20.15 -25.43
C ILE A 35 -1.69 20.21 -23.91
N ALA A 36 -0.76 19.42 -23.37
CA ALA A 36 -0.47 19.38 -21.93
C ALA A 36 0.07 20.71 -21.37
N ASP A 37 0.81 21.47 -22.18
CA ASP A 37 1.31 22.80 -21.81
C ASP A 37 0.19 23.88 -21.75
N SER A 38 -1.04 23.56 -22.22
CA SER A 38 -2.23 24.40 -22.05
C SER A 38 -3.25 23.76 -21.11
N LYS A 39 -3.55 24.45 -20.00
CA LYS A 39 -4.55 23.99 -19.02
C LYS A 39 -5.95 23.87 -19.65
N LEU A 40 -6.34 24.82 -20.51
CA LEU A 40 -7.64 24.80 -21.19
C LEU A 40 -7.75 23.66 -22.21
N LEU A 41 -6.75 23.45 -23.06
CA LEU A 41 -6.77 22.34 -24.03
C LEU A 41 -6.74 20.98 -23.32
N THR A 42 -5.95 20.86 -22.25
CA THR A 42 -5.91 19.67 -21.43
C THR A 42 -7.29 19.36 -20.84
N LYS A 43 -7.94 20.33 -20.19
CA LYS A 43 -9.29 20.15 -19.63
C LYS A 43 -10.29 19.71 -20.67
N LYS A 44 -10.31 20.34 -21.84
CA LYS A 44 -11.18 19.93 -22.96
C LYS A 44 -11.02 18.46 -23.32
N HIS A 45 -9.78 17.98 -23.48
CA HIS A 45 -9.53 16.57 -23.84
C HIS A 45 -9.89 15.60 -22.69
N LEU A 46 -9.76 16.04 -21.44
CA LEU A 46 -10.19 15.24 -20.28
C LEU A 46 -11.71 15.16 -20.21
N GLU A 47 -12.41 16.28 -20.41
CA GLU A 47 -13.88 16.34 -20.44
C GLU A 47 -14.48 15.49 -21.57
N GLU A 48 -13.89 15.53 -22.78
CA GLU A 48 -14.26 14.65 -23.90
C GLU A 48 -14.08 13.15 -23.60
N ALA A 49 -13.31 12.80 -22.57
CA ALA A 49 -13.06 11.43 -22.12
C ALA A 49 -13.79 11.08 -20.81
N ASP A 50 -14.77 11.88 -20.40
CA ASP A 50 -15.54 11.77 -19.16
C ASP A 50 -14.64 11.72 -17.91
N ILE A 51 -13.54 12.47 -17.94
CA ILE A 51 -12.61 12.60 -16.82
C ILE A 51 -12.99 13.85 -16.02
N PRO A 52 -13.28 13.72 -14.71
CA PRO A 52 -13.71 14.85 -13.89
C PRO A 52 -12.61 15.91 -13.78
N THR A 53 -12.98 17.15 -14.09
CA THR A 53 -12.17 18.38 -13.97
C THR A 53 -12.99 19.47 -13.27
N ALA A 54 -12.34 20.54 -12.79
CA ALA A 54 -13.03 21.74 -12.33
C ALA A 54 -13.71 22.45 -13.50
N LYS A 55 -15.00 22.82 -13.32
CA LYS A 55 -15.81 23.47 -14.35
C LYS A 55 -15.23 24.84 -14.70
N VAL A 56 -14.97 25.07 -15.98
CA VAL A 56 -14.58 26.41 -16.48
C VAL A 56 -15.86 27.24 -16.65
N TYR A 57 -15.92 28.40 -16.00
CA TYR A 57 -17.03 29.35 -16.11
C TYR A 57 -16.85 30.31 -17.28
N THR A 58 -15.63 30.83 -17.45
CA THR A 58 -15.36 31.80 -18.50
C THR A 58 -13.91 31.72 -18.97
N ILE A 59 -13.68 32.02 -20.25
CA ILE A 59 -12.36 32.12 -20.88
C ILE A 59 -12.20 33.56 -21.38
N ILE A 60 -11.06 34.17 -21.07
CA ILE A 60 -10.78 35.58 -21.33
C ILE A 60 -9.45 35.63 -22.09
N ALA A 61 -9.52 35.78 -23.41
CA ALA A 61 -8.33 35.81 -24.26
C ALA A 61 -7.90 37.23 -24.63
N THR A 62 -8.80 38.20 -24.52
CA THR A 62 -8.57 39.59 -24.89
C THR A 62 -9.18 40.56 -23.88
N LYS A 63 -8.76 41.83 -23.95
CA LYS A 63 -9.38 42.91 -23.14
C LYS A 63 -10.86 43.09 -23.45
N LYS A 64 -11.26 42.91 -24.73
CA LYS A 64 -12.67 42.93 -25.14
C LYS A 64 -13.47 41.83 -24.44
N ASP A 65 -12.90 40.63 -24.32
CA ASP A 65 -13.54 39.54 -23.57
C ASP A 65 -13.69 39.92 -22.09
N LEU A 66 -12.65 40.50 -21.49
CA LEU A 66 -12.66 40.93 -20.08
C LEU A 66 -13.78 41.95 -19.80
N ASP A 67 -13.95 42.92 -20.69
CA ASP A 67 -14.98 43.95 -20.58
C ASP A 67 -16.40 43.37 -20.77
N ALA A 68 -16.53 42.27 -21.53
CA ALA A 68 -17.79 41.58 -21.76
C ALA A 68 -18.18 40.59 -20.65
N VAL A 69 -17.29 40.26 -19.70
CA VAL A 69 -17.60 39.34 -18.60
C VAL A 69 -18.61 39.99 -17.64
N ASP A 70 -19.75 39.32 -17.45
CA ASP A 70 -20.72 39.64 -16.41
C ASP A 70 -20.34 38.96 -15.08
N PHE A 71 -19.57 39.69 -14.27
CA PHE A 71 -19.09 39.22 -12.97
C PHE A 71 -20.21 38.98 -11.95
N THR A 72 -21.41 39.54 -12.16
CA THR A 72 -22.54 39.36 -11.23
C THR A 72 -23.02 37.92 -11.19
N LYS A 73 -22.92 37.21 -12.33
CA LYS A 73 -23.30 35.80 -12.50
C LYS A 73 -22.28 34.80 -11.96
N LEU A 74 -21.09 35.26 -11.55
CA LEU A 74 -20.09 34.37 -10.97
C LEU A 74 -20.49 33.94 -9.56
N PRO A 75 -20.19 32.69 -9.17
CA PRO A 75 -20.50 32.20 -7.84
C PRO A 75 -19.74 32.98 -6.75
N ASP A 76 -20.11 32.73 -5.50
CA ASP A 76 -19.46 33.35 -4.33
C ASP A 76 -18.00 32.92 -4.16
N SER A 77 -17.59 31.82 -4.80
CA SER A 77 -16.22 31.34 -4.77
C SER A 77 -15.79 30.76 -6.12
N PHE A 78 -14.63 31.17 -6.60
CA PHE A 78 -14.04 30.73 -7.86
C PHE A 78 -12.52 30.87 -7.83
N VAL A 79 -11.86 30.40 -8.89
CA VAL A 79 -10.42 30.59 -9.09
C VAL A 79 -10.19 31.23 -10.45
N VAL A 80 -9.36 32.27 -10.48
CA VAL A 80 -8.80 32.84 -11.71
C VAL A 80 -7.42 32.24 -11.92
N LYS A 81 -7.15 31.74 -13.12
CA LYS A 81 -5.86 31.14 -13.46
C LYS A 81 -5.34 31.59 -14.84
N PRO A 82 -4.02 31.71 -15.00
CA PRO A 82 -3.39 31.75 -16.31
C PRO A 82 -3.39 30.37 -16.98
N ASN A 83 -3.66 30.32 -18.28
CA ASN A 83 -3.64 29.10 -19.08
C ASN A 83 -2.23 28.47 -19.12
N ARG A 84 -1.17 29.29 -19.22
CA ARG A 84 0.23 28.85 -19.31
C ARG A 84 1.10 29.22 -18.12
N GLY A 85 0.52 29.73 -17.04
CA GLY A 85 1.30 30.14 -15.86
C GLY A 85 2.08 28.99 -15.20
N PHE A 86 3.21 29.35 -14.59
CA PHE A 86 4.19 28.46 -13.99
C PHE A 86 4.18 28.53 -12.46
N GLY A 87 4.51 27.43 -11.78
CA GLY A 87 4.72 27.43 -10.32
C GLY A 87 3.53 27.82 -9.44
N GLY A 88 2.32 27.95 -10.01
CA GLY A 88 1.14 28.47 -9.33
C GLY A 88 1.12 30.00 -9.22
N GLU A 89 1.89 30.71 -10.04
CA GLU A 89 1.82 32.17 -10.20
C GLU A 89 0.57 32.58 -10.98
N GLY A 90 0.10 33.81 -10.74
CA GLY A 90 -1.12 34.34 -11.35
C GLY A 90 -2.43 33.69 -10.87
N ILE A 91 -2.39 32.75 -9.93
CA ILE A 91 -3.61 32.13 -9.38
C ILE A 91 -4.21 33.05 -8.31
N LEU A 92 -5.44 33.51 -8.55
CA LEU A 92 -6.26 34.25 -7.59
C LEU A 92 -7.42 33.37 -7.14
N ILE A 93 -7.57 33.17 -5.83
CA ILE A 93 -8.61 32.32 -5.24
C ILE A 93 -9.57 33.20 -4.43
N THR A 94 -10.87 33.09 -4.71
CA THR A 94 -11.95 33.72 -3.93
C THR A 94 -12.71 32.65 -3.13
N TYR A 95 -13.02 32.93 -1.86
CA TYR A 95 -13.60 31.93 -0.95
C TYR A 95 -15.10 32.13 -0.66
N ALA A 96 -15.53 33.39 -0.60
CA ALA A 96 -16.92 33.79 -0.39
C ALA A 96 -17.09 35.24 -0.86
N ARG A 97 -18.31 35.77 -0.73
CA ARG A 97 -18.58 37.21 -0.77
C ARG A 97 -18.80 37.76 0.64
N ASP A 98 -18.41 39.00 0.86
CA ASP A 98 -18.72 39.74 2.07
C ASP A 98 -20.13 40.36 2.01
N LYS A 99 -20.51 41.07 3.08
CA LYS A 99 -21.80 41.79 3.18
C LYS A 99 -21.97 42.91 2.14
N ASN A 100 -20.88 43.40 1.56
CA ASN A 100 -20.88 44.44 0.55
C ASN A 100 -20.91 43.85 -0.89
N GLY A 101 -20.91 42.52 -1.00
CA GLY A 101 -20.89 41.81 -2.28
C GLY A 101 -19.51 41.66 -2.91
N GLU A 102 -18.43 42.04 -2.21
CA GLU A 102 -17.06 41.85 -2.67
C GLU A 102 -16.55 40.45 -2.34
N TRP A 103 -15.71 39.87 -3.20
CA TRP A 103 -15.12 38.56 -2.93
C TRP A 103 -14.03 38.65 -1.87
N ILE A 104 -13.82 37.60 -1.08
CA ILE A 104 -12.75 37.54 -0.08
C ILE A 104 -11.64 36.55 -0.48
N ASN A 105 -10.39 36.91 -0.20
CA ASN A 105 -9.22 36.05 -0.43
C ASN A 105 -8.99 35.06 0.74
N SER A 106 -7.89 34.29 0.69
CA SER A 106 -7.51 33.32 1.73
C SER A 106 -7.09 33.91 3.08
N ASN A 107 -6.89 35.23 3.14
CA ASN A 107 -6.57 35.97 4.35
C ASN A 107 -7.80 36.67 4.94
N GLY A 108 -8.94 36.64 4.25
CA GLY A 108 -10.15 37.35 4.62
C GLY A 108 -10.21 38.80 4.12
N ASP A 109 -9.22 39.23 3.33
CA ASP A 109 -9.23 40.59 2.77
C ASP A 109 -10.19 40.64 1.57
N PRO A 110 -10.93 41.76 1.40
CA PRO A 110 -11.77 41.97 0.24
C PRO A 110 -10.93 42.11 -1.05
N VAL A 111 -11.48 41.57 -2.11
CA VAL A 111 -10.98 41.57 -3.49
C VAL A 111 -12.10 42.09 -4.37
N GLY A 112 -12.24 43.41 -4.40
CA GLY A 112 -13.21 44.10 -5.24
C GLY A 112 -12.98 43.86 -6.72
N LEU A 113 -14.03 44.12 -7.52
CA LEU A 113 -14.04 43.88 -8.96
C LEU A 113 -12.89 44.54 -9.72
N VAL A 114 -12.52 45.76 -9.34
CA VAL A 114 -11.41 46.52 -9.96
C VAL A 114 -10.10 45.74 -9.87
N ARG A 115 -9.82 45.15 -8.69
CA ARG A 115 -8.61 44.36 -8.45
C ARG A 115 -8.63 43.05 -9.23
N ILE A 116 -9.78 42.41 -9.35
CA ILE A 116 -9.93 41.18 -10.16
C ILE A 116 -9.65 41.47 -11.63
N LYS A 117 -10.24 42.55 -12.17
CA LYS A 117 -10.01 42.97 -13.57
C LYS A 117 -8.54 43.32 -13.82
N ALA A 118 -7.90 44.05 -12.91
CA ALA A 118 -6.47 44.36 -13.00
C ALA A 118 -5.62 43.09 -13.02
N HIS A 119 -5.89 42.14 -12.11
CA HIS A 119 -5.18 40.86 -12.06
C HIS A 119 -5.36 40.02 -13.34
N ILE A 120 -6.55 40.04 -13.94
CA ILE A 120 -6.79 39.38 -15.23
C ILE A 120 -6.01 40.08 -16.34
N GLN A 121 -5.94 41.42 -16.33
CA GLN A 121 -5.12 42.17 -17.28
C GLN A 121 -3.63 41.79 -17.16
N ASP A 122 -3.10 41.66 -15.95
CA ASP A 122 -1.72 41.22 -15.72
C ASP A 122 -1.45 39.82 -16.32
N ILE A 123 -2.43 38.91 -16.25
CA ILE A 123 -2.37 37.61 -16.92
C ILE A 123 -2.32 37.78 -18.45
N LEU A 124 -3.21 38.59 -19.02
CA LEU A 124 -3.27 38.84 -20.46
C LEU A 124 -1.97 39.46 -20.99
N ASP A 125 -1.35 40.34 -20.20
CA ASP A 125 -0.08 41.00 -20.52
C ASP A 125 1.12 40.07 -20.34
N GLY A 126 0.90 38.86 -19.81
CA GLY A 126 1.90 37.81 -19.72
C GLY A 126 2.75 37.84 -18.45
N GLN A 127 2.42 38.66 -17.44
CA GLN A 127 3.19 38.85 -16.20
C GLN A 127 3.50 37.55 -15.44
N PHE A 128 2.66 36.54 -15.60
CA PHE A 128 2.78 35.24 -14.91
C PHE A 128 3.22 34.09 -15.84
N SER A 129 3.62 34.40 -17.06
CA SER A 129 4.11 33.43 -18.04
C SER A 129 5.63 33.34 -17.99
N LEU A 130 6.20 32.16 -18.26
CA LEU A 130 7.66 31.93 -18.24
C LEU A 130 8.48 32.85 -19.16
N SER A 131 7.85 33.43 -20.18
CA SER A 131 8.52 34.20 -21.23
C SER A 131 7.95 35.61 -21.36
N ASN A 132 7.15 36.07 -20.39
CA ASN A 132 6.39 37.32 -20.45
C ASN A 132 5.62 37.49 -21.77
N THR A 133 5.12 36.37 -22.31
CA THR A 133 4.30 36.35 -23.51
C THR A 133 2.83 36.49 -23.11
N PRO A 134 2.02 37.20 -23.91
CA PRO A 134 0.58 37.26 -23.68
C PRO A 134 -0.05 35.88 -23.46
N ASP A 135 -0.94 35.78 -22.48
CA ASP A 135 -1.60 34.53 -22.09
C ASP A 135 -3.13 34.70 -22.09
N VAL A 136 -3.83 33.59 -21.84
CA VAL A 136 -5.28 33.55 -21.68
C VAL A 136 -5.59 33.36 -20.20
N ALA A 137 -6.45 34.21 -19.65
CA ALA A 137 -7.00 34.02 -18.32
C ALA A 137 -8.29 33.20 -18.41
N TYR A 138 -8.60 32.44 -17.36
CA TYR A 138 -9.89 31.79 -17.24
C TYR A 138 -10.35 31.75 -15.80
N ILE A 139 -11.66 31.72 -15.61
CA ILE A 139 -12.31 31.60 -14.31
C ILE A 139 -12.92 30.20 -14.24
N GLU A 140 -12.61 29.48 -13.17
CA GLU A 140 -13.11 28.13 -12.93
C GLU A 140 -13.66 27.94 -11.52
N GLU A 141 -14.36 26.83 -11.34
CA GLU A 141 -14.82 26.34 -10.07
C GLU A 141 -13.68 26.18 -9.06
N ARG A 142 -13.91 26.69 -7.84
CA ARG A 142 -13.03 26.41 -6.71
C ARG A 142 -13.39 25.05 -6.11
N LEU A 143 -12.50 24.08 -6.29
CA LEU A 143 -12.62 22.79 -5.62
C LEU A 143 -12.46 22.94 -4.11
N SER A 144 -13.39 22.37 -3.34
CA SER A 144 -13.32 22.29 -1.88
C SER A 144 -12.59 21.03 -1.45
N ASN A 145 -11.57 21.19 -0.61
CA ASN A 145 -10.82 20.06 -0.07
C ASN A 145 -11.71 19.11 0.73
N ASP A 146 -11.42 17.82 0.60
CA ASP A 146 -11.88 16.83 1.55
C ASP A 146 -11.49 17.25 2.99
N PRO A 147 -12.45 17.22 3.95
CA PRO A 147 -12.19 17.54 5.36
C PRO A 147 -11.00 16.82 5.98
N LEU A 148 -10.67 15.62 5.49
CA LEU A 148 -9.56 14.81 5.93
C LEU A 148 -8.21 15.56 5.83
N PHE A 149 -8.05 16.42 4.84
CA PHE A 149 -6.83 17.20 4.65
C PHE A 149 -6.77 18.50 5.46
N LYS A 150 -7.90 18.96 6.04
CA LYS A 150 -7.92 20.19 6.86
C LYS A 150 -6.97 20.11 8.06
N ALA A 151 -6.76 18.91 8.59
CA ALA A 151 -5.87 18.69 9.71
C ALA A 151 -4.39 18.85 9.35
N ILE A 152 -4.00 18.74 8.06
CA ILE A 152 -2.59 18.65 7.65
C ILE A 152 -2.16 19.71 6.61
N ALA A 153 -3.10 20.35 5.92
CA ALA A 153 -2.82 21.37 4.91
C ALA A 153 -2.94 22.79 5.47
N TYR A 154 -1.96 23.66 5.20
CA TYR A 154 -2.04 25.08 5.52
C TYR A 154 -2.61 25.87 4.34
N LYS A 155 -3.90 26.24 4.41
CA LYS A 155 -4.63 26.96 3.35
C LYS A 155 -4.52 26.24 1.97
N GLY A 156 -5.24 26.72 0.96
CA GLY A 156 -5.15 26.13 -0.40
C GLY A 156 -5.57 24.67 -0.49
N VAL A 157 -5.20 23.99 -1.59
CA VAL A 157 -5.68 22.65 -1.97
C VAL A 157 -4.49 21.69 -2.07
N PRO A 158 -4.42 20.64 -1.23
CA PRO A 158 -3.50 19.53 -1.45
C PRO A 158 -3.82 18.77 -2.72
N ASP A 159 -2.78 18.27 -3.37
CA ASP A 159 -2.92 17.45 -4.55
C ASP A 159 -2.06 16.18 -4.44
N ILE A 160 -2.50 15.14 -5.15
CA ILE A 160 -1.84 13.85 -5.25
C ILE A 160 -1.26 13.78 -6.66
N ARG A 161 0.07 13.79 -6.74
CA ARG A 161 0.77 13.59 -8.00
C ARG A 161 1.01 12.11 -8.21
N VAL A 162 0.55 11.59 -9.35
CA VAL A 162 0.84 10.23 -9.82
C VAL A 162 1.67 10.33 -11.10
N VAL A 163 2.88 9.78 -11.10
CA VAL A 163 3.69 9.61 -12.31
C VAL A 163 3.22 8.35 -13.00
N VAL A 164 2.82 8.46 -14.27
CA VAL A 164 2.33 7.35 -15.09
C VAL A 164 3.23 7.18 -16.31
N TYR A 165 3.54 5.93 -16.64
CA TYR A 165 4.31 5.59 -17.82
C TYR A 165 3.80 4.28 -18.41
N ASN A 166 3.60 4.27 -19.72
CA ASN A 166 3.13 3.07 -20.44
C ASN A 166 1.85 2.45 -19.83
N MET A 167 0.86 3.29 -19.47
CA MET A 167 -0.40 2.90 -18.83
C MET A 167 -0.25 2.24 -17.44
N VAL A 168 0.93 2.37 -16.82
CA VAL A 168 1.20 1.89 -15.47
C VAL A 168 1.51 3.08 -14.55
N PRO A 169 0.78 3.27 -13.44
CA PRO A 169 1.17 4.18 -12.38
C PRO A 169 2.50 3.73 -11.75
N ILE A 170 3.51 4.60 -11.71
CA ILE A 170 4.89 4.24 -11.36
C ILE A 170 5.22 4.62 -9.92
N MET A 171 4.76 5.80 -9.51
CA MET A 171 5.09 6.41 -8.23
C MET A 171 4.09 7.52 -7.95
N ALA A 172 3.76 7.73 -6.67
CA ALA A 172 2.88 8.81 -6.27
C ALA A 172 3.42 9.58 -5.06
N MET A 173 2.95 10.82 -4.89
CA MET A 173 3.17 11.59 -3.67
C MET A 173 1.99 12.52 -3.41
N LEU A 174 1.72 12.77 -2.13
CA LEU A 174 0.83 13.84 -1.69
C LEU A 174 1.66 15.13 -1.54
N ARG A 175 1.17 16.24 -2.08
CA ARG A 175 1.76 17.56 -1.89
C ARG A 175 0.88 18.41 -0.99
N LEU A 176 1.46 18.87 0.11
CA LEU A 176 0.79 19.69 1.11
C LEU A 176 1.22 21.16 0.99
N PRO A 177 0.25 22.08 0.92
CA PRO A 177 0.53 23.51 1.05
C PRO A 177 0.94 23.84 2.50
N THR A 178 1.91 24.74 2.60
CA THR A 178 2.53 25.22 3.85
C THR A 178 2.50 26.75 3.93
N LYS A 179 2.84 27.30 5.10
CA LYS A 179 3.07 28.73 5.28
C LYS A 179 4.15 29.25 4.31
N ASP A 180 5.27 28.55 4.21
CA ASP A 180 6.41 28.91 3.37
C ASP A 180 6.01 28.97 1.88
N SER A 181 5.17 28.05 1.44
CA SER A 181 4.62 28.02 0.08
C SER A 181 3.47 29.01 -0.16
N GLN A 182 3.12 29.83 0.83
CA GLN A 182 1.96 30.75 0.79
C GLN A 182 0.64 30.03 0.47
N GLY A 183 0.48 28.80 0.97
CA GLY A 183 -0.71 27.98 0.73
C GLY A 183 -0.75 27.27 -0.63
N LYS A 184 0.39 27.07 -1.30
CA LYS A 184 0.49 26.38 -2.60
C LYS A 184 1.13 24.99 -2.46
N ALA A 185 0.61 23.99 -3.15
CA ALA A 185 1.19 22.64 -3.18
C ALA A 185 2.41 22.52 -4.13
N ASN A 186 3.33 23.49 -4.06
CA ASN A 186 4.55 23.54 -4.87
C ASN A 186 5.78 23.28 -3.99
N LEU A 187 6.49 22.17 -4.24
CA LEU A 187 7.64 21.75 -3.44
C LEU A 187 8.82 22.74 -3.52
N HIS A 188 8.99 23.43 -4.64
CA HIS A 188 10.11 24.37 -4.84
C HIS A 188 9.96 25.63 -3.98
N THR A 189 8.74 26.04 -3.71
CA THR A 189 8.44 27.22 -2.88
C THR A 189 8.21 26.86 -1.42
N GLY A 190 8.54 25.63 -0.98
CA GLY A 190 8.42 25.20 0.41
C GLY A 190 7.19 24.36 0.74
N GLY A 191 6.44 23.88 -0.25
CA GLY A 191 5.43 22.85 -0.04
C GLY A 191 6.06 21.55 0.46
N ILE A 192 5.29 20.75 1.20
CA ILE A 192 5.75 19.45 1.72
C ILE A 192 5.32 18.35 0.74
N GLY A 193 6.23 17.43 0.43
CA GLY A 193 5.96 16.24 -0.36
C GLY A 193 5.98 15.00 0.52
N LEU A 194 4.98 14.15 0.40
CA LEU A 194 4.87 12.88 1.13
C LEU A 194 4.83 11.75 0.12
N GLY A 195 5.80 10.83 0.18
CA GLY A 195 5.77 9.63 -0.65
C GLY A 195 4.49 8.84 -0.42
N ILE A 196 4.04 8.06 -1.40
CA ILE A 196 2.87 7.19 -1.26
C ILE A 196 3.25 5.81 -1.77
N ASP A 197 3.11 4.81 -0.91
CA ASP A 197 3.19 3.42 -1.30
C ASP A 197 2.04 3.10 -2.27
N ILE A 198 2.38 2.76 -3.51
CA ILE A 198 1.41 2.61 -4.59
C ILE A 198 0.48 1.40 -4.41
N ALA A 199 0.91 0.39 -3.67
CA ALA A 199 0.13 -0.82 -3.41
C ALA A 199 -0.98 -0.59 -2.39
N THR A 200 -0.71 0.20 -1.36
CA THR A 200 -1.59 0.38 -0.20
C THR A 200 -2.27 1.75 -0.16
N GLY A 201 -1.75 2.74 -0.90
CA GLY A 201 -2.18 4.13 -0.84
C GLY A 201 -1.80 4.80 0.47
N LYS A 202 -0.82 4.27 1.22
CA LYS A 202 -0.37 4.84 2.49
C LYS A 202 0.78 5.80 2.26
N THR A 203 0.75 6.97 2.87
CA THR A 203 1.89 7.89 2.76
C THR A 203 3.10 7.35 3.54
N THR A 204 4.30 7.71 3.10
CA THR A 204 5.56 7.17 3.62
C THR A 204 6.39 8.30 4.22
N HIS A 205 7.40 8.82 3.51
CA HIS A 205 8.33 9.79 4.07
C HIS A 205 7.97 11.22 3.65
N ALA A 206 8.18 12.17 4.55
CA ALA A 206 7.99 13.60 4.28
C ALA A 206 9.29 14.27 3.82
N ILE A 207 9.19 15.13 2.82
CA ILE A 207 10.25 16.00 2.35
C ILE A 207 9.78 17.46 2.27
N GLN A 208 10.70 18.39 2.48
CA GLN A 208 10.52 19.81 2.19
C GLN A 208 11.88 20.34 1.69
N TYR A 209 11.88 21.12 0.60
CA TYR A 209 13.12 21.56 -0.06
C TYR A 209 14.08 20.39 -0.36
N ASP A 210 13.53 19.27 -0.85
CA ASP A 210 14.25 18.03 -1.14
C ASP A 210 15.02 17.41 0.05
N LYS A 211 14.73 17.86 1.29
CA LYS A 211 15.29 17.31 2.53
C LYS A 211 14.22 16.57 3.31
N TYR A 212 14.58 15.46 3.94
CA TYR A 212 13.68 14.76 4.84
C TYR A 212 13.36 15.64 6.04
N ILE A 213 12.08 15.70 6.38
CA ILE A 213 11.60 16.43 7.55
C ILE A 213 10.79 15.51 8.44
N THR A 214 10.79 15.80 9.73
CA THR A 214 9.73 15.36 10.63
C THR A 214 8.69 16.46 10.62
N LEU A 215 7.42 16.10 10.41
CA LEU A 215 6.35 17.10 10.32
C LEU A 215 6.17 17.85 11.64
N PRO A 216 5.94 19.17 11.62
CA PRO A 216 5.82 19.98 12.83
C PRO A 216 4.52 19.71 13.62
N GLY A 217 4.65 19.71 14.96
CA GLY A 217 3.61 19.29 15.92
C GLY A 217 3.64 17.77 16.15
N ASP A 218 3.13 17.27 17.29
CA ASP A 218 3.09 15.84 17.68
C ASP A 218 2.28 14.91 16.73
N LYS A 219 2.16 15.25 15.45
CA LYS A 219 1.50 14.49 14.40
C LYS A 219 2.41 13.36 13.91
N LYS A 220 2.56 12.35 14.76
CA LYS A 220 2.99 10.97 14.42
C LYS A 220 2.06 10.27 13.40
N VAL A 221 1.27 11.00 12.59
CA VAL A 221 0.10 10.46 11.86
C VAL A 221 -0.03 10.99 10.43
N ILE A 222 1.08 11.22 9.74
CA ILE A 222 1.01 11.27 8.26
C ILE A 222 1.68 10.03 7.67
N GLU A 223 2.83 9.58 8.18
CA GLU A 223 3.36 8.26 7.80
C GLU A 223 2.32 7.17 8.11
N GLY A 224 1.93 6.37 7.10
CA GLY A 224 0.90 5.36 7.20
C GLY A 224 -0.54 5.84 6.98
N PHE A 225 -0.77 7.15 6.82
CA PHE A 225 -2.07 7.71 6.45
C PHE A 225 -2.52 7.17 5.10
N LYS A 226 -3.70 6.54 5.07
CA LYS A 226 -4.26 5.95 3.85
C LYS A 226 -5.07 6.99 3.08
N ILE A 227 -4.67 7.23 1.83
CA ILE A 227 -5.44 8.06 0.89
C ILE A 227 -6.76 7.33 0.57
N PRO A 228 -7.93 7.98 0.74
CA PRO A 228 -9.21 7.42 0.35
C PRO A 228 -9.32 7.31 -1.18
N ASN A 229 -10.17 6.41 -1.69
CA ASN A 229 -10.39 6.23 -3.14
C ASN A 229 -9.09 5.97 -3.92
N TRP A 230 -8.14 5.25 -3.32
CA TRP A 230 -6.81 5.07 -3.91
C TRP A 230 -6.83 4.42 -5.29
N ASP A 231 -7.63 3.37 -5.46
CA ASP A 231 -7.71 2.66 -6.74
C ASP A 231 -8.38 3.53 -7.81
N ASP A 232 -9.40 4.31 -7.43
CA ASP A 232 -10.03 5.29 -8.31
C ASP A 232 -9.04 6.37 -8.77
N ILE A 233 -8.13 6.83 -7.88
CA ILE A 233 -7.06 7.79 -8.22
C ILE A 233 -6.08 7.17 -9.25
N LEU A 234 -5.69 5.91 -9.04
CA LEU A 234 -4.79 5.22 -9.97
C LEU A 234 -5.46 5.01 -11.33
N GLU A 235 -6.73 4.60 -11.35
CA GLU A 235 -7.52 4.45 -12.57
C GLU A 235 -7.66 5.79 -13.31
N LEU A 236 -8.03 6.84 -12.58
CA LEU A 236 -8.15 8.20 -13.12
C LEU A 236 -6.84 8.68 -13.75
N SER A 237 -5.70 8.34 -13.14
CA SER A 237 -4.37 8.68 -13.67
C SER A 237 -4.08 7.98 -15.01
N ILE A 238 -4.47 6.70 -15.15
CA ILE A 238 -4.33 5.94 -16.40
C ILE A 238 -5.28 6.48 -17.48
N ARG A 239 -6.53 6.80 -17.11
CA ARG A 239 -7.49 7.43 -18.02
C ARG A 239 -6.99 8.78 -18.52
N ALA A 240 -6.42 9.61 -17.64
CA ALA A 240 -5.81 10.88 -18.00
C ALA A 240 -4.61 10.71 -18.93
N GLN A 241 -3.80 9.65 -18.75
CA GLN A 241 -2.76 9.29 -19.70
C GLN A 241 -3.33 9.01 -21.10
N LYS A 242 -4.35 8.16 -21.18
CA LYS A 242 -5.00 7.78 -22.44
C LYS A 242 -5.59 8.99 -23.16
N ALA A 243 -6.29 9.86 -22.45
CA ALA A 243 -6.91 11.06 -22.99
C ALA A 243 -5.87 12.09 -23.49
N SER A 244 -4.78 12.30 -22.73
CA SER A 244 -3.71 13.23 -23.10
C SER A 244 -2.78 12.72 -24.22
N LYS A 245 -2.78 11.41 -24.50
CA LYS A 245 -1.90 10.75 -25.47
C LYS A 245 -0.41 10.91 -25.16
N LEU A 246 -0.06 11.17 -23.90
CA LEU A 246 1.32 11.20 -23.42
C LEU A 246 1.74 9.80 -22.99
N GLY A 247 2.90 9.31 -23.44
CA GLY A 247 3.44 8.04 -22.96
C GLY A 247 4.11 8.13 -21.58
N TYR A 248 4.52 9.33 -21.15
CA TYR A 248 5.05 9.64 -19.81
C TYR A 248 4.47 10.97 -19.31
N LEU A 249 3.93 11.00 -18.10
CA LEU A 249 3.32 12.22 -17.52
C LEU A 249 3.27 12.15 -15.99
N GLY A 250 3.06 13.30 -15.35
CA GLY A 250 2.50 13.40 -14.01
C GLY A 250 1.05 13.85 -14.09
N VAL A 251 0.16 13.20 -13.36
CA VAL A 251 -1.24 13.61 -13.20
C VAL A 251 -1.40 14.11 -11.79
N ASP A 252 -1.92 15.33 -11.63
CA ASP A 252 -2.15 15.93 -10.34
C ASP A 252 -3.65 15.90 -10.04
N ILE A 253 -4.01 15.21 -8.96
CA ILE A 253 -5.38 14.87 -8.61
C ILE A 253 -5.72 15.48 -7.26
N VAL A 254 -6.89 16.11 -7.16
CA VAL A 254 -7.42 16.64 -5.91
C VAL A 254 -8.57 15.76 -5.47
N LEU A 255 -8.65 15.50 -4.16
CA LEU A 255 -9.82 14.90 -3.54
C LEU A 255 -10.79 16.01 -3.13
N ALA A 256 -11.81 16.22 -3.96
CA ALA A 256 -12.84 17.23 -3.75
C ALA A 256 -13.99 16.65 -2.92
N LYS A 257 -14.38 17.35 -1.86
CA LYS A 257 -15.40 16.90 -0.87
C LYS A 257 -16.68 16.33 -1.52
N ASP A 258 -17.20 17.02 -2.53
CA ASP A 258 -18.52 16.68 -3.13
C ASP A 258 -18.39 15.94 -4.47
N LYS A 259 -17.17 15.70 -4.97
CA LYS A 259 -16.91 15.09 -6.30
C LYS A 259 -15.97 13.88 -6.28
N GLY A 260 -15.30 13.61 -5.16
CA GLY A 260 -14.25 12.59 -5.09
C GLY A 260 -12.99 13.02 -5.85
N PRO A 261 -12.23 12.07 -6.44
CA PRO A 261 -11.03 12.36 -7.21
C PRO A 261 -11.32 13.20 -8.49
N VAL A 262 -10.64 14.33 -8.63
CA VAL A 262 -10.76 15.26 -9.77
C VAL A 262 -9.36 15.57 -10.31
N VAL A 263 -9.18 15.52 -11.63
CA VAL A 263 -7.90 15.90 -12.25
C VAL A 263 -7.77 17.43 -12.23
N LEU A 264 -6.71 17.90 -11.58
CA LEU A 264 -6.37 19.32 -11.51
C LEU A 264 -5.51 19.75 -12.71
N GLU A 265 -4.46 19.00 -13.00
CA GLU A 265 -3.56 19.25 -14.13
C GLU A 265 -2.86 17.97 -14.62
N VAL A 266 -2.42 18.01 -15.88
CA VAL A 266 -1.55 16.99 -16.49
C VAL A 266 -0.24 17.66 -16.87
N ASN A 267 0.87 17.09 -16.38
CA ASN A 267 2.20 17.59 -16.57
C ASN A 267 3.00 16.66 -17.48
N ALA A 268 3.41 17.12 -18.66
CA ALA A 268 4.26 16.35 -19.56
C ALA A 268 5.72 16.21 -19.05
N ARG A 269 6.13 17.07 -18.10
CA ARG A 269 7.49 17.17 -17.56
C ARG A 269 7.51 17.14 -16.02
N PRO A 270 6.92 16.13 -15.36
CA PRO A 270 6.79 16.09 -13.90
C PRO A 270 8.14 16.17 -13.19
N GLY A 271 8.19 16.91 -12.08
CA GLY A 271 9.38 17.07 -11.24
C GLY A 271 9.85 15.74 -10.63
N LEU A 272 11.14 15.69 -10.27
CA LEU A 272 11.82 14.45 -9.87
C LEU A 272 11.95 14.26 -8.36
N SER A 273 11.59 15.26 -7.55
CA SER A 273 11.59 15.21 -6.07
C SER A 273 10.71 14.08 -5.51
N ILE A 274 9.75 13.58 -6.29
CA ILE A 274 8.94 12.41 -5.95
C ILE A 274 9.80 11.17 -5.63
N GLN A 275 10.98 11.04 -6.25
CA GLN A 275 11.94 9.97 -5.95
C GLN A 275 12.48 10.05 -4.53
N ILE A 276 12.72 11.27 -4.05
CA ILE A 276 13.25 11.54 -2.72
C ILE A 276 12.15 11.25 -1.70
N ALA A 277 10.92 11.72 -1.96
CA ALA A 277 9.75 11.46 -1.11
C ALA A 277 9.47 9.95 -0.91
N ASN A 278 9.66 9.14 -1.96
CA ASN A 278 9.45 7.69 -1.93
C ASN A 278 10.72 6.88 -1.63
N ARG A 279 11.86 7.52 -1.34
CA ARG A 279 13.16 6.85 -1.14
C ARG A 279 13.52 5.82 -2.23
N ALA A 280 13.06 6.05 -3.45
CA ALA A 280 13.19 5.10 -4.54
C ALA A 280 13.40 5.83 -5.86
N GLY A 281 14.30 5.30 -6.70
CA GLY A 281 14.56 5.90 -8.00
C GLY A 281 13.50 5.54 -9.03
N LEU A 282 13.14 6.51 -9.87
CA LEU A 282 12.18 6.35 -10.96
C LEU A 282 12.76 5.57 -12.14
N LYS A 283 14.08 5.63 -12.37
CA LYS A 283 14.69 5.10 -13.61
C LYS A 283 14.48 3.60 -13.75
N ASP A 284 14.78 2.85 -12.70
CA ASP A 284 14.59 1.40 -12.70
C ASP A 284 13.12 1.01 -12.78
N ARG A 285 12.24 1.76 -12.10
CA ARG A 285 10.80 1.51 -12.13
C ARG A 285 10.24 1.69 -13.54
N LEU A 286 10.60 2.79 -14.21
CA LEU A 286 10.20 3.06 -15.59
C LEU A 286 10.75 2.00 -16.56
N ARG A 287 11.97 1.52 -16.36
CA ARG A 287 12.58 0.46 -17.20
C ARG A 287 11.83 -0.87 -17.09
N ARG A 288 11.36 -1.24 -15.90
CA ARG A 288 10.64 -2.51 -15.68
C ARG A 288 9.34 -2.63 -16.49
N VAL A 289 8.67 -1.51 -16.74
CA VAL A 289 7.40 -1.49 -17.46
C VAL A 289 7.54 -1.01 -18.90
N ARG A 290 8.77 -0.76 -19.36
CA ARG A 290 9.05 -0.32 -20.71
C ARG A 290 8.70 -1.43 -21.71
N GLY A 291 7.84 -1.11 -22.67
CA GLY A 291 7.45 -2.04 -23.73
C GLY A 291 6.43 -3.10 -23.30
N LEU A 292 5.89 -3.01 -22.09
CA LEU A 292 4.73 -3.83 -21.73
C LEU A 292 3.50 -3.37 -22.52
N GLU A 293 2.68 -4.33 -22.94
CA GLU A 293 1.37 -4.04 -23.49
C GLU A 293 0.34 -4.10 -22.36
N VAL A 294 -0.34 -2.99 -22.12
CA VAL A 294 -1.35 -2.85 -21.08
C VAL A 294 -2.68 -2.57 -21.77
N GLU A 295 -3.59 -3.54 -21.69
CA GLU A 295 -4.88 -3.56 -22.38
C GLU A 295 -5.87 -2.59 -21.73
N ASP A 296 -5.90 -2.58 -20.39
CA ASP A 296 -6.84 -1.78 -19.62
C ASP A 296 -6.25 -1.21 -18.32
N ALA A 297 -7.01 -0.32 -17.68
CA ALA A 297 -6.58 0.35 -16.45
C ALA A 297 -6.43 -0.64 -15.28
N SER A 298 -7.27 -1.67 -15.18
CA SER A 298 -7.20 -2.67 -14.13
C SER A 298 -5.91 -3.49 -14.20
N GLN A 299 -5.46 -3.86 -15.41
CA GLN A 299 -4.16 -4.48 -15.64
C GLN A 299 -3.02 -3.52 -15.27
N GLY A 300 -3.09 -2.26 -15.69
CA GLY A 300 -2.10 -1.24 -15.33
C GLY A 300 -1.94 -1.06 -13.82
N ILE A 301 -3.06 -1.02 -13.09
CA ILE A 301 -3.08 -0.95 -11.61
C ILE A 301 -2.47 -2.21 -11.01
N ARG A 302 -2.84 -3.39 -11.47
CA ARG A 302 -2.30 -4.65 -10.94
C ARG A 302 -0.78 -4.72 -11.11
N ILE A 303 -0.27 -4.45 -12.32
CA ILE A 303 1.17 -4.40 -12.61
C ILE A 303 1.87 -3.39 -11.71
N SER A 304 1.28 -2.20 -11.56
CA SER A 304 1.80 -1.15 -10.67
C SER A 304 1.96 -1.67 -9.24
N LYS A 305 0.89 -2.19 -8.65
CA LYS A 305 0.90 -2.65 -7.25
C LYS A 305 1.86 -3.82 -7.04
N GLU A 306 1.96 -4.75 -7.98
CA GLU A 306 2.86 -5.91 -7.87
C GLU A 306 4.34 -5.53 -8.00
N LEU A 307 4.69 -4.66 -8.96
CA LEU A 307 6.08 -4.32 -9.24
C LEU A 307 6.64 -3.24 -8.31
N PHE A 308 5.78 -2.36 -7.80
CA PHE A 308 6.17 -1.08 -7.22
C PHE A 308 5.70 -0.87 -5.78
N ALA A 309 5.05 -1.86 -5.17
CA ALA A 309 4.87 -1.92 -3.73
C ALA A 309 6.22 -1.61 -3.06
N GLU A 310 6.25 -0.56 -2.23
CA GLU A 310 7.21 -0.53 -1.16
C GLU A 310 6.92 -1.79 -0.36
N HIS A 311 7.83 -2.75 -0.48
CA HIS A 311 7.92 -3.77 0.52
C HIS A 311 8.24 -3.00 1.80
N GLN A 312 7.19 -2.61 2.56
CA GLN A 312 7.37 -2.63 4.00
C GLN A 312 8.05 -3.98 4.22
N PRO A 313 9.24 -4.05 4.83
CA PRO A 313 9.61 -5.31 5.44
C PRO A 313 8.38 -5.66 6.25
N LYS A 314 7.62 -6.69 5.84
CA LYS A 314 6.52 -7.25 6.63
C LYS A 314 7.08 -7.24 8.02
N LYS A 315 6.60 -6.32 8.86
CA LYS A 315 7.17 -5.90 10.14
C LYS A 315 8.00 -7.04 10.67
N LYS A 316 9.33 -7.09 10.39
CA LYS A 316 10.09 -8.36 10.22
C LYS A 316 9.34 -9.43 11.00
N GLU A 317 8.51 -10.28 10.35
CA GLU A 317 8.51 -11.65 10.84
C GLU A 317 9.98 -11.90 10.76
N GLU A 318 10.63 -11.91 11.92
CA GLU A 318 12.05 -12.12 12.01
C GLU A 318 12.27 -13.21 10.96
N LYS A 319 13.23 -13.00 10.06
CA LYS A 319 13.94 -14.20 9.66
C LYS A 319 14.50 -14.68 10.99
N GLU A 320 13.68 -15.39 11.77
CA GLU A 320 14.08 -16.40 12.69
C GLU A 320 15.06 -17.13 11.81
N GLU A 321 16.35 -16.96 12.10
CA GLU A 321 17.30 -17.98 11.72
C GLU A 321 16.58 -19.28 12.03
N LYS A 322 16.23 -20.02 10.96
CA LYS A 322 15.39 -21.19 11.11
C LYS A 322 16.13 -22.07 12.09
N GLN A 323 15.58 -22.21 13.29
CA GLN A 323 16.29 -22.89 14.35
C GLN A 323 16.47 -24.33 13.89
N VAL A 324 17.71 -24.80 13.96
CA VAL A 324 18.05 -26.16 13.59
C VAL A 324 17.59 -27.05 14.75
N LEU A 325 16.62 -27.91 14.47
CA LEU A 325 16.16 -28.94 15.39
C LEU A 325 16.96 -30.22 15.14
N LYS A 326 17.31 -30.89 16.23
CA LYS A 326 17.81 -32.26 16.19
C LYS A 326 16.67 -33.24 15.88
N THR A 327 16.99 -34.45 15.47
CA THR A 327 16.00 -35.53 15.27
C THR A 327 15.27 -35.91 16.58
N ILE A 328 15.89 -35.61 17.72
CA ILE A 328 15.31 -35.68 19.06
C ILE A 328 15.47 -34.31 19.72
N GLU A 329 14.36 -33.70 20.13
CA GLU A 329 14.37 -32.36 20.73
C GLU A 329 13.59 -32.35 22.05
N THR A 330 14.10 -31.58 23.02
CA THR A 330 13.33 -31.30 24.23
C THR A 330 12.23 -30.30 23.92
N VAL A 331 10.98 -30.68 24.21
CA VAL A 331 9.80 -29.85 24.04
C VAL A 331 9.14 -29.62 25.40
N TYR A 332 8.79 -28.38 25.70
CA TYR A 332 7.95 -28.06 26.85
C TYR A 332 6.49 -28.02 26.41
N VAL A 333 5.65 -28.89 26.95
CA VAL A 333 4.22 -28.93 26.65
C VAL A 333 3.47 -28.26 27.79
N TYR A 334 2.69 -27.23 27.47
CA TYR A 334 1.93 -26.47 28.45
C TYR A 334 0.61 -27.16 28.77
N ASP A 335 0.17 -27.05 30.01
CA ASP A 335 -1.14 -27.53 30.45
C ASP A 335 -2.30 -26.76 29.78
N VAL A 336 -3.54 -27.22 29.94
CA VAL A 336 -4.71 -26.63 29.30
C VAL A 336 -4.93 -25.14 29.65
N LYS A 337 -4.43 -24.67 30.81
CA LYS A 337 -4.49 -23.27 31.24
C LYS A 337 -3.30 -22.42 30.78
N GLU A 338 -2.27 -23.04 30.22
CA GLU A 338 -0.97 -22.45 29.90
C GLU A 338 -0.23 -21.83 31.11
N GLU A 339 -0.50 -22.32 32.33
CA GLU A 339 0.09 -21.84 33.58
C GLU A 339 1.35 -22.64 33.95
N ASP A 340 1.35 -23.95 33.66
CA ASP A 340 2.47 -24.86 33.93
C ASP A 340 2.92 -25.60 32.66
N ARG A 341 4.07 -26.27 32.72
CA ARG A 341 4.66 -27.00 31.59
C ARG A 341 5.38 -28.28 32.01
N ILE A 342 5.21 -29.32 31.19
CA ILE A 342 5.92 -30.59 31.32
C ILE A 342 7.04 -30.64 30.29
N LYS A 343 8.23 -31.08 30.70
CA LYS A 343 9.35 -31.33 29.79
C LYS A 343 9.20 -32.72 29.16
N VAL A 344 9.24 -32.78 27.83
CA VAL A 344 9.00 -34.01 27.05
C VAL A 344 10.09 -34.16 25.99
N GLU A 345 10.67 -35.34 25.83
CA GLU A 345 11.53 -35.64 24.68
C GLU A 345 10.66 -36.01 23.47
N ALA A 346 10.74 -35.21 22.41
CA ALA A 346 9.97 -35.41 21.20
C ALA A 346 10.85 -35.82 20.03
N ARG A 347 10.40 -36.81 19.25
CA ARG A 347 11.03 -37.14 17.97
C ARG A 347 10.52 -36.18 16.90
N VAL A 348 11.43 -35.49 16.22
CA VAL A 348 11.14 -34.67 15.05
C VAL A 348 11.09 -35.59 13.83
N ASP A 349 9.89 -35.79 13.28
CA ASP A 349 9.66 -36.75 12.19
C ASP A 349 8.99 -36.05 11.01
N SER A 350 9.77 -35.78 9.96
CA SER A 350 9.28 -35.15 8.73
C SER A 350 8.39 -36.08 7.88
N GLY A 351 8.47 -37.39 8.11
CA GLY A 351 7.60 -38.40 7.48
C GLY A 351 6.22 -38.49 8.16
N ALA A 352 6.14 -38.16 9.44
CA ALA A 352 4.88 -38.04 10.14
C ALA A 352 4.13 -36.76 9.68
N GLN A 353 2.92 -36.92 9.14
CA GLN A 353 2.11 -35.77 8.73
C GLN A 353 1.69 -34.91 9.93
N SER A 354 1.23 -35.53 11.02
CA SER A 354 0.67 -34.89 12.21
C SER A 354 1.52 -35.18 13.46
N SER A 355 1.52 -34.26 14.42
CA SER A 355 2.12 -34.48 15.74
C SER A 355 1.28 -35.44 16.58
N SER A 356 1.89 -36.15 17.53
CA SER A 356 1.18 -37.03 18.46
C SER A 356 1.76 -36.95 19.86
N LEU A 357 0.92 -37.15 20.88
CA LEU A 357 1.30 -37.12 22.28
C LEU A 357 0.72 -38.33 23.03
N ASP A 358 1.53 -38.88 23.93
CA ASP A 358 1.18 -39.98 24.81
C ASP A 358 0.05 -39.66 25.79
N VAL A 359 -0.79 -40.66 26.07
CA VAL A 359 -1.98 -40.53 26.94
C VAL A 359 -1.64 -40.13 28.38
N ASP A 360 -0.52 -40.59 28.94
CA ASP A 360 -0.15 -40.26 30.33
C ASP A 360 0.24 -38.79 30.45
N ILE A 361 0.87 -38.24 29.40
CA ILE A 361 1.21 -36.82 29.36
C ILE A 361 -0.07 -36.00 29.16
N VAL A 362 -0.96 -36.42 28.26
CA VAL A 362 -2.26 -35.76 28.05
C VAL A 362 -3.05 -35.66 29.35
N LYS A 363 -3.06 -36.73 30.16
CA LYS A 363 -3.67 -36.74 31.49
C LYS A 363 -3.06 -35.69 32.42
N LYS A 364 -1.72 -35.66 32.54
CA LYS A 364 -1.01 -34.69 33.39
C LYS A 364 -1.21 -33.23 32.97
N LEU A 365 -1.57 -32.97 31.71
CA LEU A 365 -1.83 -31.63 31.18
C LEU A 365 -3.27 -31.14 31.39
N GLY A 366 -4.13 -31.93 32.05
CA GLY A 366 -5.50 -31.57 32.40
C GLY A 366 -6.54 -31.85 31.31
N TYR A 367 -6.24 -32.77 30.38
CA TYR A 367 -7.16 -33.21 29.33
C TYR A 367 -7.89 -34.51 29.68
N ASP A 368 -8.14 -34.80 30.97
CA ASP A 368 -8.79 -36.03 31.45
C ASP A 368 -10.14 -36.28 30.76
N HIS A 369 -10.94 -35.23 30.61
CA HIS A 369 -12.24 -35.29 29.91
C HIS A 369 -12.12 -35.74 28.44
N VAL A 370 -10.97 -35.50 27.78
CA VAL A 370 -10.74 -36.00 26.41
C VAL A 370 -10.44 -37.50 26.43
N LEU A 371 -9.73 -37.99 27.44
CA LEU A 371 -9.44 -39.42 27.61
C LEU A 371 -10.74 -40.20 27.86
N GLU A 372 -11.63 -39.67 28.69
CA GLU A 372 -12.98 -40.23 28.89
C GLU A 372 -13.78 -40.30 27.58
N VAL A 373 -13.70 -39.27 26.73
CA VAL A 373 -14.36 -39.30 25.42
C VAL A 373 -13.74 -40.38 24.52
N ILE A 374 -12.43 -40.59 24.58
CA ILE A 374 -11.76 -41.64 23.80
C ILE A 374 -12.23 -43.02 24.25
N GLU A 375 -12.22 -43.29 25.55
CA GLU A 375 -12.64 -44.57 26.13
C GLU A 375 -14.11 -44.91 25.82
N ASN A 376 -14.99 -43.91 25.89
CA ASN A 376 -16.42 -44.08 25.65
C ASN A 376 -16.81 -44.25 24.17
N ASN A 377 -15.87 -44.11 23.22
CA ASN A 377 -16.15 -44.22 21.79
C ASN A 377 -15.39 -45.40 21.15
N LYS A 378 -16.07 -46.55 21.07
CA LYS A 378 -15.55 -47.79 20.48
C LYS A 378 -14.93 -47.57 19.08
N GLY A 379 -13.71 -48.07 18.91
CA GLY A 379 -12.95 -48.04 17.65
C GLY A 379 -11.95 -46.89 17.52
N LEU A 380 -11.97 -45.90 18.41
CA LEU A 380 -10.85 -44.97 18.52
C LEU A 380 -9.58 -45.70 18.97
N GLN A 381 -8.43 -45.27 18.46
CA GLN A 381 -7.10 -45.85 18.73
C GLN A 381 -6.92 -47.35 18.36
N THR A 382 -7.96 -48.04 17.89
CA THR A 382 -7.89 -49.44 17.45
C THR A 382 -7.37 -49.56 16.02
N LYS A 383 -6.57 -50.60 15.73
CA LYS A 383 -6.09 -50.90 14.38
C LYS A 383 -7.24 -51.39 13.48
N MET A 384 -7.32 -50.86 12.27
CA MET A 384 -8.32 -51.23 11.27
C MET A 384 -7.82 -51.01 9.84
N LYS A 385 -8.61 -51.43 8.85
CA LYS A 385 -8.30 -51.20 7.44
C LYS A 385 -8.48 -49.72 7.07
N LYS A 386 -7.74 -49.25 6.06
CA LYS A 386 -7.74 -47.85 5.61
C LYS A 386 -9.15 -47.30 5.32
N LEU A 387 -9.99 -48.11 4.67
CA LEU A 387 -11.35 -47.73 4.32
C LEU A 387 -12.26 -47.61 5.55
N GLU A 388 -12.10 -48.51 6.53
CA GLU A 388 -12.84 -48.49 7.79
C GLU A 388 -12.47 -47.27 8.62
N ALA A 389 -11.17 -46.95 8.71
CA ALA A 389 -10.69 -45.76 9.42
C ALA A 389 -11.28 -44.47 8.83
N ARG A 390 -11.32 -44.34 7.49
CA ARG A 390 -11.94 -43.18 6.83
C ARG A 390 -13.45 -43.08 7.09
N LYS A 391 -14.17 -44.20 7.11
CA LYS A 391 -15.61 -44.23 7.43
C LYS A 391 -15.85 -43.84 8.89
N LEU A 392 -15.05 -44.38 9.81
CA LEU A 392 -15.14 -44.10 11.24
C LEU A 392 -14.78 -42.65 11.57
N GLU A 393 -13.73 -42.10 10.95
CA GLU A 393 -13.36 -40.68 11.04
C GLU A 393 -14.55 -39.80 10.65
N LYS A 394 -15.12 -39.99 9.45
CA LYS A 394 -16.26 -39.18 8.98
C LYS A 394 -17.46 -39.24 9.93
N ARG A 395 -17.74 -40.43 10.49
CA ARG A 395 -18.85 -40.64 11.43
C ARG A 395 -18.63 -39.92 12.75
N LEU A 396 -17.42 -40.02 13.32
CA LEU A 396 -17.12 -39.50 14.65
C LEU A 396 -16.74 -38.02 14.64
N ARG A 397 -16.12 -37.50 13.57
CA ARG A 397 -15.61 -36.13 13.49
C ARG A 397 -16.65 -35.08 13.89
N LYS A 398 -17.82 -35.06 13.25
CA LYS A 398 -18.89 -34.09 13.57
C LYS A 398 -19.46 -34.22 14.98
N LYS A 399 -19.40 -35.43 15.56
CA LYS A 399 -19.90 -35.71 16.92
C LYS A 399 -18.90 -35.25 17.97
N LEU A 400 -17.63 -35.59 17.79
CA LEU A 400 -16.59 -35.42 18.81
C LEU A 400 -16.01 -34.01 18.82
N THR A 401 -15.99 -33.28 17.69
CA THR A 401 -15.54 -31.88 17.65
C THR A 401 -16.44 -30.89 18.40
N LYS A 402 -17.57 -31.35 18.96
CA LYS A 402 -18.44 -30.55 19.83
C LYS A 402 -17.99 -30.55 21.28
N PHE A 403 -17.18 -31.54 21.68
CA PHE A 403 -16.66 -31.63 23.03
C PHE A 403 -15.54 -30.61 23.23
N LYS A 404 -15.44 -30.09 24.45
CA LYS A 404 -14.39 -29.15 24.84
C LYS A 404 -13.01 -29.78 24.57
N ASP A 405 -12.08 -28.95 24.12
CA ASP A 405 -10.68 -29.31 23.88
C ASP A 405 -10.44 -30.44 22.85
N ILE A 406 -11.47 -30.84 22.10
CA ILE A 406 -11.33 -31.69 20.91
C ILE A 406 -11.40 -30.83 19.65
N LYS A 407 -10.26 -30.69 18.98
CA LYS A 407 -10.17 -29.87 17.77
C LYS A 407 -10.61 -30.62 16.52
N ASP A 408 -10.21 -31.88 16.41
CA ASP A 408 -10.52 -32.70 15.24
C ASP A 408 -10.45 -34.20 15.55
N VAL A 409 -10.89 -35.02 14.60
CA VAL A 409 -10.70 -36.48 14.60
C VAL A 409 -10.10 -36.86 13.25
N GLN A 410 -9.00 -37.61 13.28
CA GLN A 410 -8.23 -37.93 12.07
C GLN A 410 -7.89 -39.42 11.98
N ALA A 411 -8.07 -40.01 10.78
CA ALA A 411 -7.47 -41.29 10.46
C ALA A 411 -5.96 -41.12 10.21
N VAL A 412 -5.14 -41.76 11.03
CA VAL A 412 -3.69 -41.83 10.89
C VAL A 412 -3.31 -43.19 10.31
N HIS A 413 -2.52 -43.17 9.23
CA HIS A 413 -2.09 -44.36 8.50
C HIS A 413 -0.59 -44.58 8.74
N SER A 414 -0.22 -45.79 9.18
CA SER A 414 1.16 -46.23 9.34
C SER A 414 1.38 -47.57 8.63
N ALA A 415 2.63 -48.03 8.56
CA ALA A 415 2.97 -49.36 8.07
C ALA A 415 2.29 -50.49 8.86
N SER A 416 1.93 -50.25 10.13
CA SER A 416 1.32 -51.21 11.05
C SER A 416 -0.22 -51.19 11.08
N GLY A 417 -0.85 -50.38 10.23
CA GLY A 417 -2.31 -50.29 10.10
C GLY A 417 -2.84 -48.85 10.11
N SER A 418 -4.17 -48.71 10.12
CA SER A 418 -4.84 -47.40 10.27
C SER A 418 -5.50 -47.31 11.64
N THR A 419 -5.44 -46.13 12.26
CA THR A 419 -6.12 -45.84 13.54
C THR A 419 -6.85 -44.51 13.41
N VAL A 420 -7.96 -44.32 14.14
CA VAL A 420 -8.64 -43.02 14.23
C VAL A 420 -8.31 -42.40 15.58
N ARG A 421 -7.81 -41.16 15.56
CA ARG A 421 -7.29 -40.47 16.73
C ARG A 421 -7.96 -39.12 16.90
N VAL A 422 -8.13 -38.73 18.17
CA VAL A 422 -8.63 -37.41 18.55
C VAL A 422 -7.44 -36.43 18.55
N LEU A 423 -7.65 -35.25 17.99
CA LEU A 423 -6.67 -34.16 17.97
C LEU A 423 -7.05 -33.14 19.04
N ILE A 424 -6.14 -32.89 19.97
CA ILE A 424 -6.28 -31.84 20.99
C ILE A 424 -5.44 -30.62 20.61
N PRO A 425 -5.89 -29.39 20.91
CA PRO A 425 -5.04 -28.22 20.84
C PRO A 425 -4.00 -28.30 21.96
N LEU A 426 -2.75 -28.01 21.63
CA LEU A 426 -1.67 -27.92 22.60
C LEU A 426 -0.84 -26.68 22.32
N THR A 427 -0.35 -26.07 23.39
CA THR A 427 0.69 -25.07 23.29
C THR A 427 2.00 -25.72 23.71
N ILE A 428 3.02 -25.65 22.84
CA ILE A 428 4.34 -26.23 23.08
C ILE A 428 5.42 -25.18 22.92
N LYS A 429 6.55 -25.34 23.58
CA LYS A 429 7.76 -24.55 23.34
C LYS A 429 8.89 -25.46 22.91
N ILE A 430 9.42 -25.22 21.71
CA ILE A 430 10.59 -25.88 21.15
C ILE A 430 11.67 -24.83 21.03
N LYS A 431 12.84 -25.07 21.64
CA LYS A 431 13.92 -24.06 21.74
C LYS A 431 13.36 -22.72 22.24
N ASN A 432 13.49 -21.64 21.45
CA ASN A 432 13.04 -20.31 21.83
C ASN A 432 11.63 -19.97 21.29
N LYS A 433 10.94 -20.93 20.65
CA LYS A 433 9.67 -20.68 19.95
C LYS A 433 8.49 -21.38 20.63
N LYS A 434 7.47 -20.61 21.00
CA LYS A 434 6.17 -21.12 21.51
C LYS A 434 5.21 -21.29 20.33
N LEU A 435 4.63 -22.47 20.18
CA LEU A 435 3.81 -22.91 19.05
C LEU A 435 2.47 -23.42 19.54
N LYS A 436 1.39 -23.08 18.83
CA LYS A 436 0.10 -23.76 18.95
C LYS A 436 0.03 -24.89 17.94
N VAL A 437 -0.15 -26.11 18.42
CA VAL A 437 -0.18 -27.34 17.60
C VAL A 437 -1.47 -28.11 17.85
N HIS A 438 -1.81 -29.01 16.94
CA HIS A 438 -2.86 -30.00 17.16
C HIS A 438 -2.17 -31.37 17.20
N ALA A 439 -2.26 -32.05 18.33
CA ALA A 439 -1.60 -33.33 18.54
C ALA A 439 -2.62 -34.45 18.62
N ALA A 440 -2.38 -35.54 17.89
CA ALA A 440 -3.15 -36.76 17.99
C ALA A 440 -2.85 -37.47 19.32
N VAL A 441 -3.88 -37.72 20.12
CA VAL A 441 -3.78 -38.49 21.36
C VAL A 441 -3.73 -39.98 21.02
N ILE A 442 -2.71 -40.68 21.52
CA ILE A 442 -2.51 -42.11 21.30
C ILE A 442 -1.63 -42.69 22.41
N ASP A 443 -1.89 -43.92 22.83
CA ASP A 443 -0.98 -44.64 23.73
C ASP A 443 0.36 -44.91 23.04
N ARG A 444 1.44 -44.42 23.65
CA ARG A 444 2.82 -44.56 23.22
C ARG A 444 3.71 -45.05 24.35
N SER A 445 3.15 -45.60 25.43
CA SER A 445 3.89 -46.17 26.57
C SER A 445 4.95 -47.20 26.14
N HIS A 446 4.70 -47.92 25.05
CA HIS A 446 5.62 -48.89 24.46
C HIS A 446 6.66 -48.30 23.49
N MET A 447 6.61 -46.99 23.23
CA MET A 447 7.50 -46.31 22.28
C MET A 447 8.61 -45.56 23.03
N LYS A 448 9.80 -45.50 22.42
CA LYS A 448 10.96 -44.77 22.98
C LYS A 448 10.69 -43.28 23.25
N TYR A 449 9.79 -42.66 22.48
CA TYR A 449 9.48 -41.23 22.59
C TYR A 449 7.98 -41.01 22.79
N PRO A 450 7.59 -40.32 23.88
CA PRO A 450 6.18 -40.06 24.19
C PRO A 450 5.56 -38.97 23.30
N MET A 451 6.35 -38.22 22.53
CA MET A 451 5.86 -37.21 21.59
C MET A 451 6.52 -37.33 20.20
N ILE A 452 5.74 -37.06 19.15
CA ILE A 452 6.23 -36.83 17.78
C ILE A 452 5.83 -35.43 17.36
N ILE A 453 6.78 -34.68 16.79
CA ILE A 453 6.49 -33.44 16.07
C ILE A 453 6.44 -33.75 14.58
N GLY A 454 5.24 -33.69 14.01
CA GLY A 454 5.01 -33.98 12.59
C GLY A 454 5.22 -32.76 11.70
N ARG A 455 5.35 -33.00 10.40
CA ARG A 455 5.65 -32.01 9.35
C ARG A 455 4.75 -30.77 9.38
N THR A 456 3.47 -30.89 9.74
CA THR A 456 2.55 -29.74 9.84
C THR A 456 2.97 -28.71 10.89
N ASN A 457 3.80 -29.09 11.86
CA ASN A 457 4.26 -28.24 12.95
C ASN A 457 5.75 -27.86 12.86
N LEU A 458 6.45 -28.27 11.78
CA LEU A 458 7.87 -27.99 11.56
C LEU A 458 8.13 -26.75 10.67
N LYS A 459 7.08 -26.02 10.30
CA LYS A 459 7.22 -24.79 9.51
C LYS A 459 8.00 -23.73 10.29
N GLY A 460 9.15 -23.31 9.75
CA GLY A 460 10.05 -22.33 10.37
C GLY A 460 11.28 -22.93 11.05
N PHE A 461 11.43 -24.25 11.06
CA PHE A 461 12.63 -24.94 11.53
C PHE A 461 13.43 -25.54 10.37
N LEU A 462 14.71 -25.80 10.59
CA LEU A 462 15.53 -26.72 9.79
C LEU A 462 15.72 -27.99 10.62
N ILE A 463 15.81 -29.15 9.97
CA ILE A 463 16.06 -30.43 10.66
C ILE A 463 17.48 -30.83 10.30
N ASP A 464 18.31 -31.11 11.30
CA ASP A 464 19.63 -31.67 11.11
C ASP A 464 19.54 -33.21 11.12
N PRO A 465 19.74 -33.89 9.98
CA PRO A 465 19.70 -35.34 9.89
C PRO A 465 21.01 -36.01 10.35
N GLU A 466 22.11 -35.27 10.58
CA GLU A 466 23.43 -35.88 10.87
C GLU A 466 23.48 -36.57 12.26
N ASP A 467 22.58 -36.22 13.18
CA ASP A 467 22.42 -36.86 14.50
C ASP A 467 21.84 -38.29 14.43
N GLU A 468 21.28 -38.75 13.30
CA GLU A 468 20.81 -40.13 13.18
C GLU A 468 21.96 -41.14 13.24
N LYS A 469 23.16 -40.78 12.74
CA LYS A 469 24.32 -41.68 12.61
C LYS A 469 24.93 -42.09 13.96
N GLU A 470 24.95 -41.22 14.96
CA GLU A 470 25.48 -41.56 16.30
C GLU A 470 24.52 -42.47 17.10
N SER A 471 23.22 -42.34 16.87
CA SER A 471 22.21 -43.14 17.60
C SER A 471 22.06 -44.57 17.07
N SER A 472 22.25 -44.79 15.76
CA SER A 472 22.30 -46.13 15.16
C SER A 472 23.58 -46.90 15.52
N ALA A 473 24.69 -46.21 15.76
CA ALA A 473 25.95 -46.84 16.17
C ALA A 473 25.95 -47.37 17.60
N LYS A 474 25.08 -46.83 18.48
CA LYS A 474 24.89 -47.30 19.86
C LYS A 474 23.81 -48.38 20.03
N ALA A 475 22.99 -48.64 19.01
CA ALA A 475 21.97 -49.70 19.04
C ALA A 475 22.45 -51.01 18.37
N ALA A 476 23.65 -51.01 17.78
CA ALA A 476 24.32 -52.18 17.19
C ALA A 476 25.49 -52.69 18.06
N LYS A 477 25.56 -52.25 19.31
CA LYS A 477 26.35 -52.84 20.41
C LYS A 477 25.39 -53.17 21.53
#